data_AF-A0AAT9RJE3-F1
#
_entry.id   AF-A0AAT9RJE3-F1
#
_cell.length_a   1.000
_cell.length_b   1.000
_cell.length_c   1.000
_cell.angle_alpha   90.00
_cell.angle_beta   90.00
_cell.angle_gamma   90.00
#
_symmetry.space_group_name_H-M   'P 1'
#
loop_
_entity.id
_entity.type
_entity.pdbx_description
1 polymer ?
#
loop_
_entity_poly.entity_id
_entity_poly.type
_entity_poly.pdbx_seq_one_letter_code
_entity_poly.pdbx_strand_id
1 'polypeptide(L)'
;MPWRWRWRWGWGAAAGTVLLLTTGCGTVEERRTGALDAALDFERALGAGDGVAVCAVLAPAVREEIEQSAGASCEEGVLEEEVPSVTAASNDVEGIDVSGRQARVEFPTDTLFLSQFSGGWKVVAAGCGPQPERPYRCRLKGG
;
A
#
# COMPACT_ATOMS: atom_id res chain seq x y z
N MET A 1 61.93 -37.26 -34.06
CA MET A 1 61.79 -35.79 -34.14
C MET A 1 60.67 -35.33 -33.20
N PRO A 2 60.95 -34.90 -31.96
CA PRO A 2 59.99 -34.16 -31.16
C PRO A 2 60.30 -32.66 -31.19
N TRP A 3 59.41 -31.93 -31.84
CA TRP A 3 59.36 -30.48 -31.86
C TRP A 3 58.94 -29.96 -30.48
N ARG A 4 59.77 -29.10 -29.91
CA ARG A 4 59.52 -28.33 -28.70
C ARG A 4 58.79 -27.05 -29.10
N TRP A 5 57.57 -26.83 -28.62
CA TRP A 5 57.00 -25.48 -28.54
C TRP A 5 56.67 -25.16 -27.08
N ARG A 6 57.52 -24.30 -26.52
CA ARG A 6 57.35 -23.59 -25.23
C ARG A 6 56.42 -22.42 -25.48
N TRP A 7 55.32 -22.25 -24.76
CA TRP A 7 54.80 -20.90 -24.47
C TRP A 7 54.30 -20.85 -23.02
N ARG A 8 54.99 -20.00 -22.25
CA ARG A 8 54.75 -19.62 -20.85
C ARG A 8 53.78 -18.41 -20.84
N TRP A 9 53.27 -18.09 -19.64
CA TRP A 9 52.52 -16.87 -19.20
C TRP A 9 51.10 -17.28 -18.80
N GLY A 10 50.68 -17.39 -17.53
CA GLY A 10 51.03 -16.65 -16.32
C GLY A 10 50.13 -15.43 -16.22
N TRP A 11 49.19 -15.39 -15.26
CA TRP A 11 48.80 -14.21 -14.46
C TRP A 11 47.59 -14.47 -13.54
N GLY A 12 47.85 -14.39 -12.23
CA GLY A 12 47.05 -13.63 -11.26
C GLY A 12 45.61 -14.06 -11.00
N ALA A 13 45.41 -14.97 -10.05
CA ALA A 13 44.14 -15.10 -9.35
C ALA A 13 44.04 -13.99 -8.28
N ALA A 14 43.38 -12.88 -8.61
CA ALA A 14 42.92 -11.92 -7.62
C ALA A 14 41.45 -12.24 -7.30
N ALA A 15 41.23 -12.96 -6.20
CA ALA A 15 39.89 -13.22 -5.66
C ALA A 15 39.37 -11.96 -4.96
N GLY A 16 38.72 -11.07 -5.72
CA GLY A 16 37.92 -9.97 -5.18
C GLY A 16 36.52 -10.48 -4.84
N THR A 17 36.23 -10.68 -3.56
CA THR A 17 34.86 -10.95 -3.09
C THR A 17 34.02 -9.70 -3.28
N VAL A 18 33.23 -9.67 -4.36
CA VAL A 18 32.24 -8.62 -4.61
C VAL A 18 31.12 -8.78 -3.59
N LEU A 19 31.08 -7.91 -2.57
CA LEU A 19 29.88 -7.73 -1.74
C LEU A 19 28.81 -7.05 -2.60
N LEU A 20 27.87 -7.85 -3.11
CA LEU A 20 26.63 -7.36 -3.71
C LEU A 20 25.74 -6.79 -2.60
N LEU A 21 25.89 -5.50 -2.30
CA LEU A 21 24.94 -4.75 -1.50
C LEU A 21 23.68 -4.50 -2.35
N THR A 22 22.69 -5.38 -2.27
CA THR A 22 21.40 -5.19 -2.94
C THR A 22 20.58 -4.14 -2.17
N THR A 23 20.79 -2.86 -2.47
CA THR A 23 19.95 -1.78 -1.94
C THR A 23 18.61 -1.74 -2.68
N GLY A 24 17.62 -2.39 -2.06
CA GLY A 24 16.17 -2.11 -2.05
C GLY A 24 15.54 -1.30 -3.18
N CYS A 25 15.28 -1.93 -4.33
CA CYS A 25 14.08 -1.61 -5.09
C CYS A 25 12.97 -2.53 -4.57
N GLY A 26 12.04 -1.98 -3.76
CA GLY A 26 10.88 -2.74 -3.30
C GLY A 26 10.13 -3.32 -4.51
N THR A 27 9.92 -4.63 -4.51
CA THR A 27 9.31 -5.33 -5.64
C THR A 27 7.85 -4.92 -5.81
N VAL A 28 7.28 -5.17 -6.99
CA VAL A 28 5.84 -4.96 -7.22
C VAL A 28 5.01 -5.75 -6.21
N GLU A 29 5.41 -7.00 -5.93
CA GLU A 29 4.71 -7.87 -4.98
C GLU A 29 4.80 -7.35 -3.54
N GLU A 30 5.97 -6.90 -3.06
CA GLU A 30 6.09 -6.29 -1.73
C GLU A 30 5.20 -5.06 -1.58
N ARG A 31 5.12 -4.21 -2.63
CA ARG A 31 4.22 -3.06 -2.64
C ARG A 31 2.76 -3.48 -2.63
N ARG A 32 2.40 -4.52 -3.36
CA ARG A 32 1.07 -5.12 -3.40
C ARG A 32 0.65 -5.67 -2.05
N THR A 33 1.50 -6.46 -1.40
CA THR A 33 1.27 -6.98 -0.06
C THR A 33 1.12 -5.84 0.95
N GLY A 34 2.01 -4.84 0.94
CA GLY A 34 1.91 -3.72 1.87
C GLY A 34 0.65 -2.87 1.67
N ALA A 35 0.16 -2.72 0.43
CA ALA A 35 -1.09 -2.04 0.16
C ALA A 35 -2.30 -2.84 0.65
N LEU A 36 -2.27 -4.17 0.45
CA LEU A 36 -3.31 -5.07 0.95
C LEU A 36 -3.38 -5.07 2.48
N ASP A 37 -2.22 -5.18 3.15
CA ASP A 37 -2.17 -5.19 4.62
C ASP A 37 -2.77 -3.91 5.20
N ALA A 38 -2.42 -2.75 4.65
CA ALA A 38 -2.99 -1.46 5.07
C ALA A 38 -4.51 -1.37 4.82
N ALA A 39 -5.00 -1.94 3.72
CA ALA A 39 -6.43 -2.01 3.42
C ALA A 39 -7.18 -2.91 4.42
N LEU A 40 -6.63 -4.09 4.75
CA LEU A 40 -7.21 -5.00 5.73
C LEU A 40 -7.18 -4.42 7.15
N ASP A 41 -6.13 -3.66 7.49
CA ASP A 41 -6.05 -2.97 8.78
C ASP A 41 -7.12 -1.88 8.91
N PHE A 42 -7.41 -1.15 7.83
CA PHE A 42 -8.51 -0.19 7.78
C PHE A 42 -9.87 -0.88 7.99
N GLU A 43 -10.17 -1.92 7.21
CA GLU A 43 -11.45 -2.66 7.33
C GLU A 43 -11.65 -3.26 8.71
N ARG A 44 -10.58 -3.83 9.30
CA ARG A 44 -10.62 -4.40 10.64
C ARG A 44 -10.87 -3.34 11.70
N ALA A 45 -10.20 -2.20 11.62
CA ALA A 45 -10.38 -1.10 12.55
C ALA A 45 -11.80 -0.52 12.44
N LEU A 46 -12.30 -0.33 11.22
CA LEU A 46 -13.64 0.19 10.96
C LEU A 46 -14.72 -0.77 11.47
N GLY A 47 -14.59 -2.07 11.16
CA GLY A 47 -15.50 -3.10 11.65
C GLY A 47 -15.48 -3.29 13.18
N ALA A 48 -14.38 -2.94 13.84
CA ALA A 48 -14.27 -2.92 15.29
C ALA A 48 -14.80 -1.63 15.94
N GLY A 49 -15.11 -0.59 15.15
CA GLY A 49 -15.44 0.74 15.66
C GLY A 49 -14.27 1.43 16.37
N ASP A 50 -13.02 1.05 16.04
CA ASP A 50 -11.81 1.63 16.64
C ASP A 50 -11.37 2.86 15.84
N GLY A 51 -11.96 4.01 16.14
CA GLY A 51 -11.67 5.26 15.44
C GLY A 51 -10.19 5.67 15.51
N VAL A 52 -9.48 5.34 16.59
CA VAL A 52 -8.04 5.62 16.73
C VAL A 52 -7.24 4.79 15.72
N ALA A 53 -7.54 3.49 15.63
CA ALA A 53 -6.88 2.61 14.66
C ALA A 53 -7.23 2.98 13.20
N VAL A 54 -8.49 3.38 12.93
CA VAL A 54 -8.90 3.86 11.60
C VAL A 54 -8.09 5.10 11.22
N CYS A 55 -8.05 6.12 12.09
CA CYS A 55 -7.31 7.34 11.81
C CYS A 55 -5.80 7.10 11.68
N ALA A 56 -5.23 6.11 12.38
CA ALA A 56 -3.82 5.78 12.25
C ALA A 56 -3.43 5.32 10.83
N VAL A 57 -4.34 4.67 10.09
CA VAL A 57 -4.09 4.18 8.73
C VAL A 57 -4.56 5.14 7.63
N LEU A 58 -5.33 6.17 7.99
CA LEU A 58 -5.74 7.23 7.07
C LEU A 58 -4.57 8.16 6.71
N ALA A 59 -4.62 8.69 5.48
CA ALA A 59 -3.70 9.74 5.06
C ALA A 59 -3.98 11.04 5.84
N PRO A 60 -2.96 11.88 6.10
CA PRO A 60 -3.12 13.15 6.82
C PRO A 60 -4.27 14.01 6.29
N ALA A 61 -4.35 14.20 4.97
CA ALA A 61 -5.40 15.02 4.35
C ALA A 61 -6.81 14.46 4.58
N VAL A 62 -6.99 13.13 4.69
CA VAL A 62 -8.32 12.55 4.99
C VAL A 62 -8.71 12.81 6.44
N ARG A 63 -7.75 12.70 7.37
CA ARG A 63 -8.00 13.00 8.79
C ARG A 63 -8.40 14.46 8.98
N GLU A 64 -7.66 15.37 8.35
CA GLU A 64 -7.95 16.79 8.38
C GLU A 64 -9.34 17.10 7.80
N GLU A 65 -9.76 16.45 6.72
CA GLU A 65 -11.10 16.62 6.13
C GLU A 65 -12.21 16.13 7.07
N ILE A 66 -12.02 14.97 7.71
CA ILE A 66 -12.97 14.42 8.70
C ILE A 66 -13.11 15.39 9.88
N GLU A 67 -12.00 15.83 10.45
CA GLU A 67 -11.99 16.77 11.58
C GLU A 67 -12.72 18.08 11.24
N GLN A 68 -12.49 18.61 10.04
CA GLN A 68 -13.16 19.81 9.56
C GLN A 68 -14.66 19.61 9.34
N SER A 69 -15.06 18.47 8.78
CA SER A 69 -16.45 18.17 8.44
C SER A 69 -17.30 17.83 9.68
N ALA A 70 -16.75 17.02 10.58
CA ALA A 70 -17.42 16.61 11.81
C ALA A 70 -17.35 17.70 12.90
N GLY A 71 -16.33 18.57 12.87
CA GLY A 71 -16.07 19.52 13.97
C GLY A 71 -15.63 18.84 15.27
N ALA A 72 -15.08 17.63 15.15
CA ALA A 72 -14.61 16.77 16.24
C ALA A 72 -13.22 16.20 15.92
N SER A 73 -12.63 15.43 16.83
CA SER A 73 -11.39 14.70 16.54
C SER A 73 -11.60 13.66 15.44
N CYS A 74 -10.54 13.26 14.73
CA CYS A 74 -10.66 12.25 13.68
C CYS A 74 -11.27 10.95 14.20
N GLU A 75 -10.82 10.49 15.37
CA GLU A 75 -11.27 9.24 15.99
C GLU A 75 -12.77 9.24 16.34
N GLU A 76 -13.34 10.41 16.62
CA GLU A 76 -14.77 10.58 16.84
C GLU A 76 -15.51 10.71 15.51
N GLY A 77 -15.08 11.63 14.64
CA GLY A 77 -15.77 11.93 13.39
C GLY A 77 -15.81 10.77 12.40
N VAL A 78 -14.75 9.96 12.35
CA VAL A 78 -14.67 8.83 11.40
C VAL A 78 -15.70 7.73 11.69
N LEU A 79 -16.19 7.64 12.92
CA LEU A 79 -17.23 6.68 13.30
C LEU A 79 -18.64 7.17 12.94
N GLU A 80 -18.79 8.46 12.64
CA GLU A 80 -20.04 9.06 12.17
C GLU A 80 -20.15 9.01 10.63
N GLU A 81 -19.01 8.97 9.94
CA GLU A 81 -18.92 8.69 8.53
C GLU A 81 -19.39 7.25 8.29
N GLU A 82 -20.62 7.04 7.79
CA GLU A 82 -21.22 5.69 7.64
C GLU A 82 -20.55 4.89 6.50
N VAL A 83 -19.24 4.70 6.57
CA VAL A 83 -18.45 3.93 5.61
C VAL A 83 -18.89 2.47 5.69
N PRO A 84 -19.24 1.84 4.56
CA PRO A 84 -19.52 0.41 4.54
C PRO A 84 -18.28 -0.35 5.04
N SER A 85 -18.37 -1.01 6.19
CA SER A 85 -17.32 -1.92 6.65
C SER A 85 -17.63 -3.34 6.18
N VAL A 86 -16.63 -4.04 5.67
CA VAL A 86 -16.71 -5.49 5.49
C VAL A 86 -15.97 -6.18 6.63
N THR A 87 -16.44 -7.35 7.05
CA THR A 87 -15.61 -8.26 7.87
C THR A 87 -14.56 -8.88 6.94
N ALA A 88 -13.68 -8.04 6.41
CA ALA A 88 -12.79 -8.38 5.31
C ALA A 88 -11.65 -9.26 5.81
N ALA A 89 -11.61 -10.50 5.31
CA ALA A 89 -10.41 -11.32 5.33
C ALA A 89 -9.72 -11.23 3.96
N SER A 90 -8.44 -11.63 3.90
CA SER A 90 -7.67 -11.56 2.64
C SER A 90 -8.32 -12.36 1.49
N ASN A 91 -9.16 -13.35 1.80
CA ASN A 91 -9.91 -14.14 0.80
C ASN A 91 -11.11 -13.42 0.20
N ASP A 92 -11.53 -12.28 0.76
CA ASP A 92 -12.68 -11.50 0.27
C ASP A 92 -12.24 -10.41 -0.72
N VAL A 93 -10.94 -10.27 -0.98
CA VAL A 93 -10.38 -9.27 -1.89
C VAL A 93 -10.65 -9.67 -3.34
N GLU A 94 -11.39 -8.84 -4.07
CA GLU A 94 -11.74 -9.06 -5.47
C GLU A 94 -10.63 -8.60 -6.42
N GLY A 95 -9.85 -7.59 -6.03
CA GLY A 95 -8.80 -7.02 -6.87
C GLY A 95 -7.79 -6.18 -6.12
N ILE A 96 -6.54 -6.19 -6.60
CA ILE A 96 -5.48 -5.29 -6.13
C ILE A 96 -4.71 -4.80 -7.35
N ASP A 97 -4.76 -3.50 -7.62
CA ASP A 97 -3.92 -2.82 -8.61
C ASP A 97 -2.92 -1.92 -7.91
N VAL A 98 -1.65 -1.97 -8.34
CA VAL A 98 -0.60 -1.09 -7.81
C VAL A 98 0.13 -0.40 -8.94
N SER A 99 0.01 0.92 -8.97
CA SER A 99 0.59 1.79 -9.98
C SER A 99 1.53 2.80 -9.33
N GLY A 100 2.83 2.50 -9.36
CA GLY A 100 3.86 3.32 -8.72
C GLY A 100 3.69 3.39 -7.20
N ARG A 101 3.29 4.57 -6.70
CA ARG A 101 3.03 4.86 -5.28
C ARG A 101 1.54 4.86 -4.92
N GLN A 102 0.68 4.44 -5.85
CA GLN A 102 -0.76 4.38 -5.65
C GLN A 102 -1.20 2.92 -5.73
N ALA A 103 -2.27 2.61 -5.00
CA ALA A 103 -2.89 1.30 -5.06
C ALA A 103 -4.41 1.42 -4.97
N ARG A 104 -5.10 0.46 -5.57
CA ARG A 104 -6.55 0.26 -5.44
C ARG A 104 -6.79 -1.15 -4.95
N VAL A 105 -7.58 -1.29 -3.89
CA VAL A 105 -7.99 -2.58 -3.33
C VAL A 105 -9.51 -2.64 -3.42
N GLU A 106 -10.03 -3.68 -4.06
CA GLU A 106 -11.45 -3.90 -4.29
C GLU A 106 -11.94 -5.03 -3.38
N PHE A 107 -12.98 -4.73 -2.61
CA PHE A 107 -13.76 -5.66 -1.80
C PHE A 107 -15.19 -5.73 -2.36
N PRO A 108 -16.02 -6.71 -1.95
CA PRO A 108 -17.34 -6.91 -2.57
C PRO A 108 -18.30 -5.72 -2.40
N THR A 109 -18.11 -4.91 -1.36
CA THR A 109 -18.96 -3.75 -1.05
C THR A 109 -18.18 -2.46 -0.83
N ASP A 110 -16.86 -2.46 -1.02
CA ASP A 110 -16.04 -1.26 -0.89
C ASP A 110 -14.86 -1.28 -1.86
N THR A 111 -14.40 -0.11 -2.26
CA THR A 111 -13.13 0.08 -2.96
C THR A 111 -12.30 1.10 -2.18
N LEU A 112 -11.09 0.70 -1.81
CA LEU A 112 -10.13 1.56 -1.14
C LEU A 112 -9.10 2.07 -2.15
N PHE A 113 -8.78 3.36 -2.06
CA PHE A 113 -7.63 3.94 -2.73
C PHE A 113 -6.56 4.26 -1.69
N LEU A 114 -5.33 3.85 -1.98
CA LEU A 114 -4.19 4.03 -1.09
C LEU A 114 -3.05 4.75 -1.81
N SER A 115 -2.26 5.47 -1.02
CA SER A 115 -1.00 6.06 -1.48
C SER A 115 0.13 5.70 -0.51
N GLN A 116 1.33 5.55 -1.05
CA GLN A 116 2.53 5.29 -0.28
C GLN A 116 3.09 6.60 0.28
N PHE A 117 3.12 6.74 1.60
CA PHE A 117 3.76 7.82 2.35
C PHE A 117 5.10 7.36 2.92
N SER A 118 5.86 8.27 3.53
CA SER A 118 7.10 7.92 4.24
C SER A 118 6.86 6.91 5.38
N GLY A 119 5.70 6.99 6.04
CA GLY A 119 5.27 6.06 7.09
C GLY A 119 4.53 4.81 6.60
N GLY A 120 4.63 4.46 5.31
CA GLY A 120 3.95 3.30 4.72
C GLY A 120 2.71 3.67 3.89
N TRP A 121 1.94 2.65 3.50
CA TRP A 121 0.69 2.82 2.78
C TRP A 121 -0.37 3.46 3.69
N LYS A 122 -1.11 4.42 3.15
CA LYS A 122 -2.22 5.09 3.82
C LYS A 122 -3.43 5.13 2.91
N VAL A 123 -4.61 4.97 3.50
CA VAL A 123 -5.89 5.10 2.81
C VAL A 123 -6.15 6.58 2.52
N VAL A 124 -6.34 6.91 1.25
CA VAL A 124 -6.64 8.28 0.77
C VAL A 124 -8.10 8.45 0.38
N ALA A 125 -8.82 7.35 0.13
CA ALA A 125 -10.26 7.33 -0.04
C ALA A 125 -10.85 5.94 0.28
N ALA A 126 -12.06 5.91 0.83
CA ALA A 126 -12.79 4.70 1.23
C ALA A 126 -14.31 4.86 1.04
N GLY A 127 -15.06 3.75 1.09
CA GLY A 127 -16.49 3.75 0.77
C GLY A 127 -16.73 4.13 -0.70
N CYS A 128 -15.86 3.71 -1.62
CA CYS A 128 -15.88 4.17 -3.00
C CYS A 128 -16.70 3.25 -3.91
N GLY A 129 -17.77 3.80 -4.51
CA GLY A 129 -18.56 3.13 -5.54
C GLY A 129 -18.20 3.58 -6.96
N PRO A 130 -18.14 2.67 -7.95
CA PRO A 130 -17.92 3.03 -9.35
C PRO A 130 -19.09 3.84 -9.89
N GLN A 131 -18.80 4.80 -10.79
CA GLN A 131 -19.81 5.56 -11.52
C GLN A 131 -19.54 5.47 -13.03
N PRO A 132 -20.56 5.27 -13.88
CA PRO A 132 -20.37 5.27 -15.33
C PRO A 132 -19.78 6.61 -15.81
N GLU A 133 -18.66 6.55 -16.53
CA GLU A 133 -17.99 7.71 -17.15
C GLU A 133 -17.61 8.85 -16.17
N ARG A 134 -17.54 8.56 -14.87
CA ARG A 134 -17.22 9.55 -13.82
C ARG A 134 -16.22 8.95 -12.82
N PRO A 135 -15.50 9.80 -12.07
CA PRO A 135 -14.69 9.33 -10.95
C PRO A 135 -15.54 8.56 -9.93
N TYR A 136 -14.89 7.72 -9.13
CA TYR A 136 -15.55 7.02 -8.02
C TYR A 136 -16.21 8.03 -7.07
N ARG A 137 -17.36 7.64 -6.51
CA ARG A 137 -17.97 8.38 -5.40
C ARG A 137 -17.52 7.73 -4.11
N CYS A 138 -16.72 8.44 -3.34
CA CYS A 138 -16.21 7.96 -2.05
C CYS A 138 -16.94 8.63 -0.89
N ARG A 139 -17.11 7.88 0.20
CA ARG A 139 -17.58 8.39 1.50
C ARG A 139 -16.47 9.22 2.14
N LEU A 140 -15.29 8.61 2.30
CA LEU A 140 -14.09 9.27 2.79
C LEU A 140 -13.18 9.64 1.63
N LYS A 141 -12.63 10.85 1.65
CA LYS A 141 -11.61 11.31 0.70
C LYS A 141 -10.80 12.46 1.29
N GLY A 142 -9.52 12.55 0.91
CA GLY A 142 -8.72 13.76 1.14
C GLY A 142 -8.97 14.76 0.01
N GLY A 143 -9.10 16.04 0.35
CA GLY A 143 -9.29 17.15 -0.58
C GLY A 143 -8.11 17.43 -1.49
#